data_AF-I1R1M5-F1
#
_entry.id   AF-I1R1M5-F1
#
_cell.length_a   1.000
_cell.length_b   1.000
_cell.length_c   1.000
_cell.angle_alpha   90.00
_cell.angle_beta   90.00
_cell.angle_gamma   90.00
#
_symmetry.space_group_name_H-M   'P 1'
#
loop_
_entity.id
_entity.type
_entity.pdbx_description
1 polymer ?
#
loop_
_entity_poly.entity_id
_entity_poly.type
_entity_poly.pdbx_seq_one_letter_code
_entity_poly.pdbx_strand_id
1 'polypeptide(L)'
;MDADAFRALLHFIYTDTLPDDADTDDDAMARRLLAAADAYGMERLRLICEDKLRRRIAMGNVAVTLALAEQHHCRALKEACVEFLSSPGNLKAAMATDGFEHLKATCPSVLTELVMKQLV
;
A
#
# COMPACT_ATOMS: atom_id res chain seq x y z
N MET A 1 -2.61 -11.12 -11.90
CA MET A 1 -2.17 -9.93 -12.65
C MET A 1 -3.01 -9.83 -13.90
N ASP A 2 -3.56 -8.65 -14.19
CA ASP A 2 -4.40 -8.34 -15.35
C ASP A 2 -3.57 -7.81 -16.52
N ALA A 3 -4.18 -7.77 -17.72
CA ALA A 3 -3.49 -7.40 -18.96
C ALA A 3 -2.93 -5.97 -18.93
N ASP A 4 -3.64 -5.04 -18.30
CA ASP A 4 -3.25 -3.62 -18.25
C ASP A 4 -2.06 -3.39 -17.33
N ALA A 5 -2.03 -4.00 -16.13
CA ALA A 5 -0.87 -3.91 -15.25
C ALA A 5 0.37 -4.56 -15.87
N PHE A 6 0.20 -5.68 -16.60
CA PHE A 6 1.31 -6.31 -17.30
C PHE A 6 1.83 -5.46 -18.47
N ARG A 7 0.92 -4.80 -19.21
CA ARG A 7 1.30 -3.85 -20.25
C ARG A 7 2.09 -2.66 -19.67
N ALA A 8 1.63 -2.10 -18.56
CA ALA A 8 2.32 -1.00 -17.89
C ALA A 8 3.70 -1.42 -17.34
N LEU A 9 3.80 -2.64 -16.79
CA LEU A 9 5.08 -3.23 -16.39
C LEU A 9 6.05 -3.35 -17.58
N LEU A 10 5.60 -3.92 -18.70
CA LEU A 10 6.42 -4.04 -19.91
C LEU A 10 6.85 -2.66 -20.43
N HIS A 11 5.95 -1.69 -20.44
CA HIS A 11 6.30 -0.32 -20.83
C HIS A 11 7.44 0.20 -19.96
N PHE A 12 7.31 0.12 -18.64
CA PHE A 12 8.35 0.55 -17.71
C PHE A 12 9.68 -0.18 -17.92
N ILE A 13 9.66 -1.50 -18.21
CA ILE A 13 10.88 -2.27 -18.51
C ILE A 13 11.62 -1.71 -19.73
N TYR A 14 10.90 -1.30 -20.77
CA TYR A 14 11.49 -0.88 -22.05
C TYR A 14 11.78 0.61 -22.12
N THR A 15 11.03 1.45 -21.41
CA THR A 15 11.11 2.93 -21.54
C THR A 15 11.52 3.63 -20.26
N ASP A 16 11.57 2.91 -19.14
CA ASP A 16 11.86 3.46 -17.82
C ASP A 16 10.84 4.49 -17.30
N THR A 17 9.67 4.54 -17.94
CA THR A 17 8.57 5.47 -17.66
C THR A 17 7.28 4.70 -17.39
N LEU A 18 6.36 5.27 -16.61
CA LEU A 18 5.00 4.74 -16.52
C LEU A 18 4.16 5.31 -17.69
N PRO A 19 3.30 4.51 -18.34
CA PRO A 19 2.38 5.04 -19.33
C PRO A 19 1.35 5.95 -18.66
N ASP A 20 0.87 6.99 -19.35
CA ASP A 20 -0.04 8.01 -18.80
C ASP A 20 -1.24 7.38 -18.07
N ASP A 21 -1.82 6.31 -18.62
CA ASP A 21 -2.96 5.58 -18.06
C ASP A 21 -2.64 4.92 -16.70
N ALA A 22 -1.39 4.49 -16.49
CA ALA A 22 -0.90 3.98 -15.22
C ALA A 22 -0.26 5.07 -14.35
N ASP A 23 0.03 6.23 -14.94
CA ASP A 23 0.43 7.42 -14.22
C ASP A 23 -0.76 8.11 -13.55
N THR A 24 -1.99 7.87 -14.06
CA THR A 24 -3.24 8.40 -13.50
C THR A 24 -3.48 8.02 -12.04
N ASP A 25 -4.38 8.77 -11.40
CA ASP A 25 -4.78 8.64 -10.01
C ASP A 25 -5.51 7.31 -9.65
N ASP A 26 -5.24 6.21 -10.37
CA ASP A 26 -5.81 4.91 -10.07
C ASP A 26 -4.98 4.15 -9.02
N ASP A 27 -5.43 4.22 -7.76
CA ASP A 27 -4.86 3.43 -6.67
C ASP A 27 -4.88 1.92 -6.97
N ALA A 28 -5.85 1.43 -7.75
CA ALA A 28 -5.95 0.01 -8.10
C ALA A 28 -4.80 -0.41 -9.02
N MET A 29 -4.46 0.43 -10.02
CA MET A 29 -3.31 0.21 -10.89
C MET A 29 -2.00 0.26 -10.09
N ALA A 30 -1.84 1.26 -9.21
CA ALA A 30 -0.65 1.37 -8.35
C ALA A 30 -0.46 0.13 -7.46
N ARG A 31 -1.53 -0.42 -6.87
CA ARG A 31 -1.47 -1.67 -6.09
C ARG A 31 -1.08 -2.88 -6.94
N ARG A 32 -1.63 -3.01 -8.14
CA ARG A 32 -1.32 -4.12 -9.06
C ARG A 32 0.13 -4.05 -9.55
N LEU A 33 0.61 -2.85 -9.87
CA LEU A 33 1.99 -2.60 -10.24
C LEU A 33 2.96 -2.81 -9.08
N LEU A 34 2.58 -2.46 -7.85
CA LEU A 34 3.39 -2.76 -6.67
C LEU A 34 3.61 -4.27 -6.52
N ALA A 35 2.54 -5.06 -6.63
CA ALA A 35 2.62 -6.52 -6.58
C ALA A 35 3.46 -7.11 -7.72
N ALA A 36 3.36 -6.52 -8.92
CA ALA A 36 4.19 -6.91 -10.05
C ALA A 36 5.66 -6.55 -9.82
N ALA A 37 5.95 -5.32 -9.38
CA ALA A 37 7.29 -4.84 -9.13
C ALA A 37 8.01 -5.71 -8.09
N ASP A 38 7.31 -6.10 -7.03
CA ASP A 38 7.84 -7.02 -6.02
C ASP A 38 8.11 -8.42 -6.60
N ALA A 39 7.17 -8.99 -7.36
CA ALA A 39 7.32 -10.31 -7.98
C ALA A 39 8.46 -10.40 -9.01
N TYR A 40 8.73 -9.31 -9.73
CA TYR A 40 9.78 -9.22 -10.75
C TYR A 40 11.08 -8.56 -10.25
N GLY A 41 11.17 -8.20 -8.96
CA GLY A 41 12.37 -7.58 -8.37
C GLY A 41 12.69 -6.18 -8.90
N MET A 42 11.68 -5.43 -9.35
CA MET A 42 11.83 -4.09 -9.93
C MET A 42 11.78 -3.00 -8.85
N GLU A 43 12.91 -2.78 -8.17
CA GLU A 43 12.98 -1.88 -7.01
C GLU A 43 12.55 -0.44 -7.32
N ARG A 44 12.98 0.13 -8.46
CA ARG A 44 12.63 1.52 -8.81
C ARG A 44 11.13 1.71 -9.07
N LEU A 45 10.50 0.74 -9.74
CA LEU A 45 9.04 0.73 -9.94
C LEU A 45 8.31 0.57 -8.62
N ARG A 46 8.80 -0.30 -7.72
CA ARG A 46 8.23 -0.49 -6.39
C ARG A 46 8.20 0.82 -5.62
N LEU A 47 9.31 1.56 -5.59
CA LEU A 47 9.41 2.86 -4.92
C LEU A 47 8.43 3.91 -5.48
N ILE A 48 8.24 3.94 -6.80
CA ILE A 48 7.27 4.85 -7.45
C ILE A 48 5.84 4.50 -7.00
N CYS A 49 5.48 3.22 -7.01
CA CYS A 49 4.16 2.76 -6.56
C CYS A 49 3.95 3.02 -5.06
N GLU A 50 4.98 2.81 -4.23
CA GLU A 50 4.96 3.10 -2.80
C GLU A 50 4.70 4.60 -2.54
N ASP A 51 5.41 5.51 -3.23
CA ASP A 51 5.22 6.96 -3.06
C ASP A 51 3.80 7.40 -3.45
N LYS A 52 3.27 6.86 -4.56
CA LYS A 52 1.89 7.14 -5.00
C LYS A 52 0.86 6.72 -3.96
N LEU A 53 0.97 5.48 -3.47
CA LEU A 53 0.04 4.96 -2.46
C LEU A 53 0.17 5.71 -1.13
N ARG A 54 1.39 6.09 -0.75
CA ARG A 54 1.65 6.86 0.47
C ARG A 54 0.96 8.22 0.46
N ARG A 55 0.99 8.94 -0.67
CA ARG A 55 0.36 10.27 -0.79
C ARG A 55 -1.16 10.24 -0.69
N ARG A 56 -1.78 9.07 -0.83
CA ARG A 56 -3.24 8.91 -0.87
C ARG A 56 -3.81 8.08 0.26
N ILE A 57 -3.03 7.84 1.32
CA ILE A 57 -3.54 7.16 2.50
C ILE A 57 -4.73 7.94 3.07
N ALA A 58 -5.86 7.27 3.15
CA ALA A 58 -7.13 7.77 3.65
C ALA A 58 -7.85 6.68 4.44
N MET A 59 -8.82 7.05 5.26
CA MET A 59 -9.56 6.10 6.10
C MET A 59 -10.19 4.94 5.30
N GLY A 60 -10.67 5.19 4.08
CA GLY A 60 -11.29 4.17 3.24
C GLY A 60 -10.31 3.16 2.63
N ASN A 61 -9.02 3.49 2.51
CA ASN A 61 -8.03 2.65 1.82
C ASN A 61 -6.85 2.22 2.71
N VAL A 62 -6.71 2.76 3.92
CA VAL A 62 -5.56 2.50 4.80
C VAL A 62 -5.42 1.03 5.17
N ALA A 63 -6.53 0.32 5.41
CA ALA A 63 -6.49 -1.11 5.75
C ALA A 63 -5.94 -1.95 4.59
N VAL A 64 -6.42 -1.70 3.37
CA VAL A 64 -5.96 -2.41 2.16
C VAL A 64 -4.51 -2.06 1.84
N THR A 65 -4.15 -0.79 1.94
CA THR A 65 -2.80 -0.29 1.66
C THR A 65 -1.78 -0.84 2.66
N LEU A 66 -2.15 -0.91 3.93
CA LEU A 66 -1.31 -1.48 4.99
C LEU A 66 -1.12 -3.00 4.81
N ALA A 67 -2.19 -3.74 4.48
CA ALA A 67 -2.09 -5.17 4.20
C ALA A 67 -1.14 -5.45 3.02
N LEU A 68 -1.24 -4.65 1.95
CA LEU A 68 -0.32 -4.74 0.80
C LEU A 68 1.11 -4.38 1.17
N ALA A 69 1.31 -3.35 2.00
CA ALA A 69 2.64 -2.95 2.44
C ALA A 69 3.33 -4.06 3.26
N GLU A 70 2.59 -4.74 4.13
CA GLU A 70 3.11 -5.89 4.87
C GLU A 70 3.42 -7.06 3.93
N GLN A 71 2.52 -7.38 3.01
CA GLN A 71 2.65 -8.50 2.07
C GLN A 71 3.86 -8.35 1.14
N HIS A 72 4.13 -7.14 0.66
CA HIS A 72 5.22 -6.84 -0.28
C HIS A 72 6.44 -6.21 0.41
N HIS A 73 6.53 -6.32 1.73
CA HIS A 73 7.66 -5.82 2.53
C HIS A 73 8.03 -4.34 2.27
N CYS A 74 7.04 -3.51 1.96
CA CYS A 74 7.19 -2.09 1.68
C CYS A 74 7.24 -1.29 3.00
N ARG A 75 8.44 -1.20 3.58
CA ARG A 75 8.65 -0.62 4.93
C ARG A 75 8.17 0.84 5.03
N ALA A 76 8.51 1.68 4.06
CA ALA A 76 8.16 3.10 4.10
C ALA A 76 6.63 3.32 4.02
N LEU A 77 5.95 2.54 3.18
CA LEU A 77 4.49 2.59 3.06
C LEU A 77 3.80 2.08 4.33
N LYS A 78 4.31 0.99 4.92
CA LYS A 78 3.83 0.46 6.20
C LYS A 78 3.94 1.50 7.31
N GLU A 79 5.12 2.11 7.48
CA GLU A 79 5.36 3.12 8.50
C GLU A 79 4.39 4.30 8.38
N ALA A 80 4.15 4.79 7.16
CA ALA A 80 3.20 5.87 6.90
C ALA A 80 1.76 5.47 7.24
N CYS A 81 1.33 4.26 6.91
CA CYS A 81 0.01 3.74 7.28
C CYS A 81 -0.16 3.60 8.80
N VAL A 82 0.86 3.07 9.49
CA VAL A 82 0.86 2.93 10.95
C VAL A 82 0.84 4.31 11.62
N GLU A 83 1.60 5.27 11.13
CA GLU A 83 1.59 6.67 11.63
C GLU A 83 0.21 7.31 11.47
N PHE A 84 -0.42 7.16 10.30
CA PHE A 84 -1.77 7.65 10.05
C PHE A 84 -2.78 7.03 11.03
N LEU A 85 -2.70 5.72 11.28
CA LEU A 85 -3.58 5.02 12.21
C LEU A 85 -3.25 5.30 13.68
N SER A 86 -2.03 5.70 14.02
CA SER A 86 -1.63 5.98 15.40
C SER A 86 -2.37 7.21 15.99
N SER A 87 -2.89 8.09 15.12
CA SER A 87 -3.71 9.22 15.55
C SER A 87 -5.00 8.74 16.25
N PRO A 88 -5.33 9.23 17.46
CA PRO A 88 -6.43 8.69 18.27
C PRO A 88 -7.80 8.67 17.57
N GLY A 89 -8.09 9.69 16.74
CA GLY A 89 -9.31 9.75 15.95
C GLY A 89 -9.36 8.72 14.82
N ASN A 90 -8.22 8.48 14.18
CA ASN A 90 -8.11 7.56 13.05
C ASN A 90 -8.14 6.11 13.49
N LEU A 91 -7.49 5.74 14.61
CA LEU A 91 -7.57 4.38 15.13
C LEU A 91 -9.02 4.01 15.46
N LYS A 92 -9.72 4.88 16.19
CA LYS A 92 -11.12 4.64 16.57
C LYS A 92 -12.03 4.52 15.35
N ALA A 93 -11.82 5.36 14.34
CA ALA A 93 -12.56 5.28 13.08
C ALA A 93 -12.23 4.00 12.31
N ALA A 94 -10.96 3.56 12.29
CA ALA A 94 -10.54 2.33 11.61
C ALA A 94 -11.17 1.10 12.27
N MET A 95 -11.18 1.02 13.61
CA MET A 95 -11.79 -0.09 14.35
C MET A 95 -13.31 -0.25 14.07
N ALA A 96 -13.98 0.81 13.61
CA ALA A 96 -15.39 0.76 13.22
C ALA A 96 -15.61 0.31 11.77
N THR A 97 -14.55 0.04 11.01
CA THR A 97 -14.63 -0.40 9.61
C THR A 97 -14.39 -1.91 9.47
N ASP A 98 -15.07 -2.55 8.52
CA ASP A 98 -14.85 -3.95 8.18
C ASP A 98 -13.40 -4.24 7.72
N GLY A 99 -12.71 -3.23 7.18
CA GLY A 99 -11.32 -3.32 6.77
C GLY A 99 -10.36 -3.62 7.93
N PHE A 100 -10.70 -3.24 9.16
CA PHE A 100 -9.88 -3.52 10.34
C PHE A 100 -9.95 -4.98 10.79
N GLU A 101 -11.11 -5.63 10.65
CA GLU A 101 -11.22 -7.07 10.89
C GLU A 101 -10.39 -7.87 9.87
N HIS A 102 -10.37 -7.43 8.61
CA HIS A 102 -9.48 -8.03 7.61
C HIS A 102 -8.00 -7.81 7.97
N LEU A 103 -7.63 -6.63 8.44
CA LEU A 103 -6.26 -6.34 8.91
C LEU A 103 -5.84 -7.28 10.05
N LYS A 104 -6.75 -7.56 10.98
CA LYS A 104 -6.52 -8.47 12.11
C LYS A 104 -6.26 -9.91 11.67
N ALA A 105 -6.94 -10.38 10.63
CA ALA A 105 -6.73 -11.70 10.08
C ALA A 105 -5.42 -11.81 9.27
N THR A 106 -5.11 -10.78 8.49
CA THR A 106 -4.00 -10.81 7.52
C THR A 106 -2.66 -10.39 8.13
N CYS A 107 -2.66 -9.47 9.10
CA CYS A 107 -1.44 -8.82 9.61
C CYS A 107 -1.47 -8.61 11.15
N PRO A 108 -1.43 -9.67 11.97
CA PRO A 108 -1.48 -9.55 13.43
C PRO A 108 -0.26 -8.83 14.04
N SER A 109 0.90 -8.88 13.38
CA SER A 109 2.12 -8.14 13.74
C SER A 109 1.86 -6.63 13.82
N VAL A 110 1.15 -6.08 12.85
CA VAL A 110 0.90 -4.64 12.75
C VAL A 110 -0.02 -4.15 13.87
N LEU A 111 -0.96 -4.98 14.33
CA LEU A 111 -1.79 -4.65 15.48
C LEU A 111 -0.95 -4.51 16.76
N THR A 112 0.03 -5.39 16.97
CA THR A 112 0.93 -5.25 18.13
C THR A 112 1.75 -3.96 18.07
N GLU A 113 2.20 -3.57 16.88
CA GLU A 113 2.92 -2.30 16.65
C GLU A 113 2.03 -1.08 16.94
N LEU A 114 0.78 -1.08 16.49
CA LEU A 114 -0.20 -0.02 16.77
C LEU A 114 -0.50 0.11 18.26
N VAL A 115 -0.66 -1.01 18.97
CA VAL A 115 -0.87 -1.01 20.42
C VAL A 115 0.34 -0.44 21.15
N MET A 116 1.56 -0.80 20.74
CA MET A 116 2.77 -0.24 21.36
C MET A 116 2.89 1.27 21.14
N LYS A 117 2.55 1.78 19.95
CA LYS A 117 2.55 3.23 19.68
C LYS A 117 1.48 4.02 20.45
N GLN A 118 0.44 3.37 20.97
CA GLN A 118 -0.57 4.01 21.82
C GLN A 118 -0.16 4.08 23.32
N LEU A 119 0.85 3.32 23.73
CA LEU A 119 1.30 3.21 25.12
C LEU A 119 2.51 4.13 25.45
N VAL A 120 3.05 4.82 24.45
CA VAL A 120 4.17 5.76 24.54
C VAL A 120 3.66 7.16 24.26
#